data_AF-A0A3B0K7R1-F1
#
_entry.id   AF-A0A3B0K7R1-F1
#
_cell.length_a   1.000
_cell.length_b   1.000
_cell.length_c   1.000
_cell.angle_alpha   90.00
_cell.angle_beta   90.00
_cell.angle_gamma   90.00
#
_symmetry.space_group_name_H-M   'P 1'
#
loop_
_entity.id
_entity.type
_entity.pdbx_description
1 polymer ?
#
loop_
_entity_poly.entity_id
_entity_poly.type
_entity_poly.pdbx_seq_one_letter_code
_entity_poly.pdbx_strand_id
1 'polypeptide(L)'
;MLQTAKQLSVFADLKSQQQKEDLDYLRQIMGVMQHHDAITGTEKQAVSNDYDRLLYDGIIGGASNARDALRVLTNLPEGEFESCLQLNISECAFTQDSADNVVVTLFNPLAHTSSQYVRVPVKEENYQVTDEKGRLVASEVVPVAWQVLALEYRQNTTQHELVFKASVNKIASYYIKKVDKVESKEIVLPKAAKKSVKQNEKNLEVPQRFKKVHSMQNVETHADDDSETVVQTSEIKLVIDNNTGRLKTVEMNGVSEAIDQNFAIYETYESGAYVFRQKEDVDLKFLEDK
;
A
#
# COMPACT_ATOMS: atom_id res chain seq x y z
N MET A 1 -15.09 0.46 -2.22
CA MET A 1 -15.94 -0.68 -1.83
C MET A 1 -17.37 -0.61 -2.39
N LEU A 2 -18.21 0.37 -2.03
CA LEU A 2 -19.65 0.38 -2.43
C LEU A 2 -19.89 0.18 -3.94
N GLN A 3 -19.18 0.92 -4.81
CA GLN A 3 -19.38 0.76 -6.26
C GLN A 3 -18.95 -0.62 -6.76
N THR A 4 -17.86 -1.17 -6.23
CA THR A 4 -17.39 -2.53 -6.53
C THR A 4 -18.45 -3.56 -6.16
N ALA A 5 -18.97 -3.50 -4.92
CA ALA A 5 -20.03 -4.42 -4.47
C ALA A 5 -21.27 -4.31 -5.35
N LYS A 6 -21.74 -3.09 -5.66
CA LYS A 6 -22.88 -2.87 -6.56
C LYS A 6 -22.67 -3.51 -7.93
N GLN A 7 -21.54 -3.26 -8.58
CA GLN A 7 -21.27 -3.79 -9.92
C GLN A 7 -21.17 -5.32 -9.91
N LEU A 8 -20.42 -5.88 -8.97
CA LEU A 8 -20.27 -7.33 -8.83
C LEU A 8 -21.60 -8.01 -8.52
N SER A 9 -22.41 -7.47 -7.61
CA SER A 9 -23.75 -8.01 -7.32
C SER A 9 -24.65 -8.05 -8.54
N VAL A 10 -24.59 -7.02 -9.40
CA VAL A 10 -25.35 -6.99 -10.66
C VAL A 10 -24.82 -8.00 -11.66
N PHE A 11 -23.49 -8.09 -11.85
CA PHE A 11 -22.89 -9.03 -12.80
C PHE A 11 -23.12 -10.49 -12.42
N ALA A 12 -23.11 -10.79 -11.13
CA ALA A 12 -23.37 -12.13 -10.61
C ALA A 12 -24.86 -12.43 -10.40
N ASP A 13 -25.75 -11.47 -10.69
CA ASP A 13 -27.21 -11.59 -10.49
C ASP A 13 -27.58 -12.05 -9.07
N LEU A 14 -26.93 -11.43 -8.06
CA LEU A 14 -27.15 -11.72 -6.65
C LEU A 14 -28.55 -11.27 -6.22
N LYS A 15 -29.32 -12.17 -5.59
CA LYS A 15 -30.75 -11.96 -5.30
C LYS A 15 -31.17 -12.22 -3.85
N SER A 16 -30.29 -12.75 -3.01
CA SER A 16 -30.66 -13.13 -1.65
C SER A 16 -31.09 -11.90 -0.86
N GLN A 17 -31.97 -12.11 0.12
CA GLN A 17 -32.45 -11.02 0.97
C GLN A 17 -31.29 -10.39 1.75
N GLN A 18 -30.40 -11.22 2.32
CA GLN A 18 -29.20 -10.76 3.01
C GLN A 18 -28.30 -9.91 2.12
N GLN A 19 -28.06 -10.32 0.87
CA GLN A 19 -27.21 -9.56 -0.07
C GLN A 19 -27.80 -8.17 -0.36
N LYS A 20 -29.13 -8.05 -0.45
CA LYS A 20 -29.79 -6.75 -0.62
C LYS A 20 -29.64 -5.89 0.62
N GLU A 21 -29.88 -6.46 1.80
CA GLU A 21 -29.76 -5.78 3.09
C GLU A 21 -28.34 -5.27 3.33
N ASP A 22 -27.32 -6.08 3.10
CA ASP A 22 -25.91 -5.70 3.24
C ASP A 22 -25.55 -4.52 2.31
N LEU A 23 -26.04 -4.57 1.06
CA LEU A 23 -25.76 -3.54 0.08
C LEU A 23 -26.53 -2.24 0.37
N ASP A 24 -27.77 -2.35 0.82
CA ASP A 24 -28.60 -1.20 1.21
C ASP A 24 -28.09 -0.56 2.50
N TYR A 25 -27.63 -1.34 3.47
CA TYR A 25 -26.98 -0.84 4.66
C TYR A 25 -25.73 -0.03 4.31
N LEU A 26 -24.82 -0.56 3.48
CA LEU A 26 -23.66 0.21 3.02
C LEU A 26 -24.07 1.48 2.24
N ARG A 27 -25.13 1.46 1.43
CA ARG A 27 -25.65 2.67 0.77
C ARG A 27 -26.12 3.71 1.76
N GLN A 28 -26.88 3.30 2.78
CA GLN A 28 -27.40 4.20 3.82
C GLN A 28 -26.26 4.82 4.61
N ILE A 29 -25.29 4.02 5.06
CA ILE A 29 -24.14 4.55 5.81
C ILE A 29 -23.29 5.47 4.96
N MET A 30 -23.02 5.14 3.69
CA MET A 30 -22.34 6.08 2.79
C MET A 30 -23.09 7.41 2.64
N GLY A 31 -24.43 7.39 2.72
CA GLY A 31 -25.28 8.58 2.76
C GLY A 31 -25.14 9.36 4.08
N VAL A 32 -25.14 8.67 5.22
CA VAL A 32 -24.88 9.27 6.55
C VAL A 32 -23.52 9.95 6.58
N MET A 33 -22.48 9.32 6.00
CA MET A 33 -21.15 9.90 5.94
C MET A 33 -21.09 11.18 5.10
N GLN A 34 -22.06 11.48 4.23
CA GLN A 34 -22.13 12.77 3.53
C GLN A 34 -22.73 13.89 4.38
N HIS A 35 -23.15 13.60 5.62
CA HIS A 35 -23.53 14.64 6.55
C HIS A 35 -22.37 15.64 6.72
N HIS A 36 -22.71 16.92 6.79
CA HIS A 36 -21.74 18.01 6.90
C HIS A 36 -21.08 18.10 8.29
N ASP A 37 -21.47 17.22 9.22
CA ASP A 37 -20.72 16.91 10.44
C ASP A 37 -20.23 15.46 10.48
N ALA A 38 -19.95 14.85 9.34
CA ALA A 38 -19.33 13.52 9.28
C ALA A 38 -18.09 13.57 8.41
N ILE A 39 -18.24 13.78 7.09
CA ILE A 39 -17.09 13.87 6.18
C ILE A 39 -16.17 15.07 6.47
N THR A 40 -16.70 16.09 7.14
CA THR A 40 -15.97 17.30 7.55
C THR A 40 -15.17 17.11 8.84
N GLY A 41 -15.45 16.07 9.63
CA GLY A 41 -14.82 15.85 10.93
C GLY A 41 -15.22 16.88 12.00
N THR A 42 -16.41 17.48 11.89
CA THR A 42 -16.90 18.53 12.79
C THR A 42 -17.81 18.04 13.92
N GLU A 43 -17.97 16.72 14.05
CA GLU A 43 -18.65 16.04 15.13
C GLU A 43 -17.80 15.88 16.41
N LYS A 44 -18.42 15.37 17.48
CA LYS A 44 -17.69 14.94 18.69
C LYS A 44 -17.03 13.58 18.45
N GLN A 45 -15.91 13.33 19.11
CA GLN A 45 -15.16 12.06 18.99
C GLN A 45 -16.02 10.80 19.16
N ALA A 46 -16.97 10.79 20.10
CA ALA A 46 -17.85 9.63 20.29
C ALA A 46 -18.76 9.35 19.07
N VAL A 47 -19.16 10.40 18.35
CA VAL A 47 -19.95 10.31 17.12
C VAL A 47 -19.05 9.87 15.96
N SER A 48 -17.83 10.42 15.87
CA SER A 48 -16.81 9.99 14.90
C SER A 48 -16.52 8.48 15.03
N ASN A 49 -16.32 7.99 16.25
CA ASN A 49 -16.12 6.57 16.52
C ASN A 49 -17.34 5.71 16.12
N ASP A 50 -18.56 6.25 16.26
CA ASP A 50 -19.77 5.56 15.83
C ASP A 50 -19.90 5.52 14.30
N TYR A 51 -19.54 6.60 13.62
CA TYR A 51 -19.43 6.64 12.16
C TYR A 51 -18.42 5.63 11.63
N ASP A 52 -17.24 5.53 12.24
CA ASP A 52 -16.23 4.52 11.89
C ASP A 52 -16.77 3.10 12.03
N ARG A 53 -17.44 2.80 13.15
CA ARG A 53 -18.08 1.50 13.40
C ARG A 53 -19.12 1.18 12.33
N LEU A 54 -20.06 2.09 12.08
CA LEU A 54 -21.13 1.93 11.09
C LEU A 54 -20.55 1.72 9.68
N LEU A 55 -19.54 2.51 9.31
CA LEU A 55 -18.90 2.43 8.00
C LEU A 55 -18.14 1.11 7.83
N TYR A 56 -17.43 0.67 8.86
CA TYR A 56 -16.77 -0.63 8.88
C TYR A 56 -17.77 -1.78 8.69
N ASP A 57 -18.86 -1.80 9.47
CA ASP A 57 -19.93 -2.81 9.34
C ASP A 57 -20.48 -2.86 7.91
N GLY A 58 -20.75 -1.69 7.31
CA GLY A 58 -21.19 -1.58 5.93
C GLY A 58 -20.16 -2.10 4.92
N ILE A 59 -18.87 -1.79 5.12
CA ILE A 59 -17.78 -2.26 4.25
C ILE A 59 -17.68 -3.78 4.30
N ILE A 60 -17.81 -4.40 5.49
CA ILE A 60 -17.78 -5.86 5.65
C ILE A 60 -18.96 -6.52 4.94
N GLY A 61 -20.19 -5.98 5.06
CA GLY A 61 -21.34 -6.47 4.30
C GLY A 61 -21.13 -6.35 2.78
N GLY A 62 -20.60 -5.21 2.31
CA GLY A 62 -20.24 -5.01 0.91
C GLY A 62 -19.15 -5.97 0.41
N ALA A 63 -18.15 -6.27 1.24
CA ALA A 63 -17.10 -7.25 0.93
C ALA A 63 -17.65 -8.68 0.89
N SER A 64 -18.60 -9.02 1.77
CA SER A 64 -19.33 -10.30 1.73
C SER A 64 -20.05 -10.49 0.40
N ASN A 65 -20.78 -9.48 -0.07
CA ASN A 65 -21.42 -9.50 -1.37
C ASN A 65 -20.43 -9.61 -2.54
N ALA A 66 -19.28 -8.93 -2.45
CA ALA A 66 -18.23 -9.04 -3.46
C ALA A 66 -17.67 -10.47 -3.52
N ARG A 67 -17.44 -11.12 -2.37
CA ARG A 67 -17.05 -12.53 -2.30
C ARG A 67 -18.07 -13.44 -2.96
N ASP A 68 -19.35 -13.31 -2.61
CA ASP A 68 -20.41 -14.15 -3.18
C ASP A 68 -20.50 -13.98 -4.70
N ALA A 69 -20.38 -12.75 -5.18
CA ALA A 69 -20.35 -12.47 -6.61
C ALA A 69 -19.12 -13.08 -7.29
N LEU A 70 -17.94 -12.98 -6.67
CA LEU A 70 -16.71 -13.57 -7.23
C LEU A 70 -16.80 -15.09 -7.31
N ARG A 71 -17.41 -15.78 -6.34
CA ARG A 71 -17.66 -17.24 -6.41
C ARG A 71 -18.43 -17.62 -7.67
N VAL A 72 -19.48 -16.87 -8.00
CA VAL A 72 -20.29 -17.08 -9.21
C VAL A 72 -19.48 -16.74 -10.47
N LEU A 73 -18.87 -15.55 -10.51
CA LEU A 73 -18.22 -15.01 -11.72
C LEU A 73 -16.91 -15.72 -12.09
N THR A 74 -16.23 -16.32 -11.12
CA THR A 74 -15.00 -17.10 -11.32
C THR A 74 -15.27 -18.61 -11.41
N ASN A 75 -16.52 -19.05 -11.29
CA ASN A 75 -16.91 -20.46 -11.24
C ASN A 75 -16.17 -21.25 -10.12
N LEU A 76 -16.00 -20.60 -8.97
CA LEU A 76 -15.40 -21.17 -7.76
C LEU A 76 -16.43 -21.16 -6.63
N PRO A 77 -17.46 -22.04 -6.67
CA PRO A 77 -18.56 -22.01 -5.70
C PRO A 77 -18.09 -22.25 -4.26
N GLU A 78 -17.11 -23.13 -4.07
CA GLU A 78 -16.49 -23.44 -2.77
C GLU A 78 -15.26 -22.56 -2.48
N GLY A 79 -14.99 -21.56 -3.31
CA GLY A 79 -13.83 -20.68 -3.12
C GLY A 79 -13.97 -19.85 -1.85
N GLU A 80 -12.94 -19.87 -1.00
CA GLU A 80 -12.81 -18.93 0.11
C GLU A 80 -12.16 -17.65 -0.40
N PHE A 81 -12.97 -16.60 -0.55
CA PHE A 81 -12.46 -15.26 -0.88
C PHE A 81 -12.42 -14.40 0.37
N GLU A 82 -11.32 -13.70 0.56
CA GLU A 82 -11.16 -12.70 1.60
C GLU A 82 -10.57 -11.41 0.98
N SER A 83 -11.08 -10.27 1.43
CA SER A 83 -10.54 -8.97 1.03
C SER A 83 -9.53 -8.51 2.08
N CYS A 84 -8.28 -8.29 1.69
CA CYS A 84 -7.28 -7.68 2.54
C CYS A 84 -7.56 -6.17 2.71
N LEU A 85 -8.29 -5.76 3.76
CA LEU A 85 -8.64 -4.35 3.98
C LEU A 85 -7.52 -3.52 4.65
N GLN A 86 -6.43 -4.15 5.07
CA GLN A 86 -5.30 -3.53 5.79
C GLN A 86 -4.01 -3.47 4.97
N LEU A 87 -4.12 -3.45 3.64
CA LEU A 87 -2.95 -3.36 2.75
C LEU A 87 -2.16 -2.06 2.90
N ASN A 88 -2.76 -0.99 3.41
CA ASN A 88 -2.07 0.28 3.70
C ASN A 88 -0.98 0.15 4.77
N ILE A 89 -1.13 -0.80 5.69
CA ILE A 89 -0.14 -1.16 6.69
C ILE A 89 0.58 -2.47 6.33
N SER A 90 0.52 -2.89 5.07
CA SER A 90 1.09 -4.15 4.58
C SER A 90 0.69 -5.36 5.42
N GLU A 91 -0.61 -5.50 5.71
CA GLU A 91 -1.19 -6.68 6.38
C GLU A 91 -2.28 -7.34 5.55
N CYS A 92 -2.26 -8.68 5.53
CA CYS A 92 -3.36 -9.48 5.06
C CYS A 92 -3.38 -10.84 5.78
N ALA A 93 -4.51 -11.18 6.40
CA ALA A 93 -4.66 -12.41 7.16
C ALA A 93 -4.38 -13.67 6.32
N PHE A 94 -4.78 -13.68 5.05
CA PHE A 94 -4.64 -14.83 4.16
C PHE A 94 -3.19 -15.16 3.78
N THR A 95 -2.28 -14.16 3.78
CA THR A 95 -0.89 -14.31 3.32
C THR A 95 0.15 -14.11 4.41
N GLN A 96 -0.29 -13.88 5.66
CA GLN A 96 0.60 -13.63 6.79
C GLN A 96 1.47 -14.84 7.15
N ASP A 97 0.96 -16.06 6.96
CA ASP A 97 1.64 -17.30 7.34
C ASP A 97 2.43 -17.92 6.19
N SER A 98 1.84 -17.96 5.01
CA SER A 98 2.45 -18.42 3.76
C SER A 98 1.62 -17.89 2.60
N ALA A 99 2.27 -17.46 1.53
CA ALA A 99 1.61 -17.14 0.26
C ALA A 99 1.74 -18.29 -0.76
N ASP A 100 1.94 -19.52 -0.29
CA ASP A 100 1.99 -20.69 -1.16
C ASP A 100 0.60 -21.14 -1.63
N ASN A 101 0.44 -21.31 -2.94
CA ASN A 101 -0.81 -21.68 -3.62
C ASN A 101 -1.98 -20.71 -3.35
N VAL A 102 -1.69 -19.40 -3.36
CA VAL A 102 -2.68 -18.34 -3.20
C VAL A 102 -3.16 -17.83 -4.55
N VAL A 103 -4.47 -17.58 -4.67
CA VAL A 103 -5.07 -16.93 -5.85
C VAL A 103 -5.42 -15.49 -5.53
N VAL A 104 -4.82 -14.55 -6.27
CA VAL A 104 -5.16 -13.13 -6.21
C VAL A 104 -6.15 -12.84 -7.32
N THR A 105 -7.42 -12.64 -6.95
CA THR A 105 -8.49 -12.28 -7.89
C THR A 105 -8.68 -10.77 -7.88
N LEU A 106 -8.53 -10.14 -9.04
CA LEU A 106 -8.64 -8.70 -9.20
C LEU A 106 -9.92 -8.36 -9.95
N PHE A 107 -10.67 -7.40 -9.42
CA PHE A 107 -11.79 -6.78 -10.12
C PHE A 107 -11.48 -5.33 -10.49
N ASN A 108 -11.62 -5.00 -11.77
CA ASN A 108 -11.49 -3.63 -12.27
C ASN A 108 -12.88 -2.98 -12.41
N PRO A 109 -13.24 -2.01 -11.55
CA PRO A 109 -14.53 -1.32 -11.60
C PRO A 109 -14.62 -0.28 -12.72
N LEU A 110 -13.53 0.00 -13.45
CA LEU A 110 -13.50 0.96 -14.55
C LEU A 110 -14.06 0.35 -15.84
N ALA A 111 -14.55 1.20 -16.74
CA ALA A 111 -15.12 0.79 -18.02
C ALA A 111 -14.08 0.29 -19.04
N HIS A 112 -12.78 0.47 -18.79
CA HIS A 112 -11.67 0.11 -19.68
C HIS A 112 -10.62 -0.71 -18.95
N THR A 113 -9.80 -1.45 -19.72
CA THR A 113 -8.65 -2.19 -19.18
C THR A 113 -7.68 -1.24 -18.50
N SER A 114 -7.28 -1.59 -17.28
CA SER A 114 -6.30 -0.84 -16.49
C SER A 114 -5.14 -1.74 -16.10
N SER A 115 -3.94 -1.16 -16.03
CA SER A 115 -2.74 -1.82 -15.55
C SER A 115 -2.24 -1.16 -14.27
N GLN A 116 -2.02 -1.95 -13.23
CA GLN A 116 -1.52 -1.47 -11.93
C GLN A 116 -0.54 -2.46 -11.31
N TYR A 117 0.33 -1.97 -10.44
CA TYR A 117 1.15 -2.82 -9.58
C TYR A 117 0.32 -3.31 -8.39
N VAL A 118 0.19 -4.62 -8.27
CA VAL A 118 -0.42 -5.29 -7.13
C VAL A 118 0.68 -5.55 -6.11
N ARG A 119 0.38 -5.28 -4.84
CA ARG A 119 1.28 -5.51 -3.70
C ARG A 119 0.60 -6.45 -2.72
N VAL A 120 1.24 -7.56 -2.42
CA VAL A 120 0.72 -8.58 -1.50
C VAL A 120 1.70 -8.75 -0.35
N PRO A 121 1.28 -8.54 0.92
CA PRO A 121 2.14 -8.78 2.08
C PRO A 121 2.52 -10.25 2.16
N VAL A 122 3.81 -10.54 2.31
CA VAL A 122 4.35 -11.91 2.33
C VAL A 122 5.50 -12.06 3.33
N LYS A 123 5.87 -13.31 3.63
CA LYS A 123 7.15 -13.65 4.26
C LYS A 123 8.29 -13.56 3.24
N GLU A 124 9.52 -13.41 3.72
CA GLU A 124 10.73 -13.40 2.89
C GLU A 124 11.03 -14.80 2.31
N GLU A 125 10.39 -15.13 1.20
CA GLU A 125 10.57 -16.39 0.49
C GLU A 125 10.59 -16.13 -1.02
N ASN A 126 10.94 -17.14 -1.83
CA ASN A 126 10.81 -16.99 -3.28
C ASN A 126 9.40 -17.37 -3.71
N TYR A 127 8.76 -16.46 -4.42
CA TYR A 127 7.46 -16.69 -5.02
C TYR A 127 7.54 -16.59 -6.53
N GLN A 128 6.70 -17.38 -7.18
CA GLN A 128 6.43 -17.31 -8.61
C GLN A 128 4.99 -16.85 -8.80
N VAL A 129 4.79 -15.86 -9.67
CA VAL A 129 3.45 -15.39 -10.06
C VAL A 129 3.14 -15.85 -11.48
N THR A 130 1.96 -16.44 -11.68
CA THR A 130 1.46 -16.81 -13.02
C THR A 130 0.08 -16.22 -13.26
N ASP A 131 -0.27 -15.99 -14.53
CA ASP A 131 -1.64 -15.62 -14.91
C ASP A 131 -2.55 -16.84 -15.10
N GLU A 132 -3.82 -16.61 -15.42
CA GLU A 132 -4.82 -17.66 -15.71
C GLU A 132 -4.43 -18.66 -16.81
N LYS A 133 -3.49 -18.29 -17.68
CA LYS A 133 -3.01 -19.14 -18.77
C LYS A 133 -1.74 -19.90 -18.37
N GLY A 134 -1.31 -19.80 -17.11
CA GLY A 134 -0.08 -20.39 -16.59
C GLY A 134 1.18 -19.67 -17.08
N ARG A 135 1.07 -18.46 -17.62
CA ARG A 135 2.24 -17.71 -18.10
C ARG A 135 2.89 -16.99 -16.92
N LEU A 136 4.22 -17.05 -16.87
CA LEU A 136 5.00 -16.37 -15.85
C LEU A 136 4.81 -14.85 -15.94
N VAL A 137 4.50 -14.22 -14.81
CA VAL A 137 4.43 -12.77 -14.65
C VAL A 137 5.66 -12.31 -13.90
N ALA A 138 6.33 -11.27 -14.40
CA ALA A 138 7.46 -10.68 -13.70
C ALA A 138 7.01 -10.13 -12.34
N SER A 139 7.71 -10.55 -11.28
CA SER A 139 7.39 -10.21 -9.90
C SER A 139 8.66 -10.02 -9.09
N GLU A 140 8.59 -9.18 -8.06
CA GLU A 140 9.70 -8.85 -7.17
C GLU A 140 9.22 -8.85 -5.72
N VAL A 141 10.06 -9.34 -4.80
CA VAL A 141 9.81 -9.25 -3.36
C VAL A 141 10.60 -8.07 -2.82
N VAL A 142 9.90 -7.05 -2.31
CA VAL A 142 10.50 -5.81 -1.79
C VAL A 142 10.28 -5.71 -0.28
N PRO A 143 11.24 -5.14 0.48
CA PRO A 143 11.04 -4.94 1.92
C PRO A 143 9.95 -3.90 2.18
N VAL A 144 9.16 -4.11 3.23
CA VAL A 144 8.21 -3.11 3.74
C VAL A 144 9.01 -1.95 4.36
N ALA A 145 8.59 -0.71 4.06
CA ALA A 145 9.24 0.48 4.61
C ALA A 145 9.25 0.45 6.14
N TRP A 146 10.39 0.82 6.75
CA TRP A 146 10.58 0.70 8.20
C TRP A 146 9.56 1.51 9.00
N GLN A 147 9.08 2.64 8.47
CA GLN A 147 8.05 3.47 9.11
C GLN A 147 6.73 2.72 9.25
N VAL A 148 6.39 1.86 8.27
CA VAL A 148 5.20 0.99 8.33
C VAL A 148 5.43 -0.14 9.33
N LEU A 149 6.62 -0.74 9.33
CA LEU A 149 6.99 -1.78 10.31
C LEU A 149 7.00 -1.26 11.76
N ALA A 150 7.24 0.04 11.95
CA ALA A 150 7.31 0.68 13.27
C ALA A 150 5.93 1.07 13.84
N LEU A 151 4.84 0.91 13.09
CA LEU A 151 3.49 1.19 13.58
C LEU A 151 3.15 0.29 14.77
N GLU A 152 2.80 0.88 15.91
CA GLU A 152 2.60 0.13 17.17
C GLU A 152 1.42 -0.85 17.14
N TYR A 153 0.42 -0.55 16.31
CA TYR A 153 -0.78 -1.36 16.14
C TYR A 153 -0.67 -2.39 15.00
N ARG A 154 0.51 -2.51 14.37
CA ARG A 154 0.80 -3.47 13.31
C ARG A 154 1.47 -4.71 13.89
N GLN A 155 1.00 -5.88 13.49
CA GLN A 155 1.64 -7.16 13.79
C GLN A 155 2.89 -7.35 12.94
N ASN A 156 3.94 -7.90 13.53
CA ASN A 156 5.23 -8.07 12.84
C ASN A 156 5.33 -9.39 12.06
N THR A 157 4.23 -9.85 11.45
CA THR A 157 4.12 -11.18 10.80
C THR A 157 4.71 -11.21 9.38
N THR A 158 4.48 -10.16 8.60
CA THR A 158 5.05 -9.95 7.26
C THR A 158 6.06 -8.81 7.27
N GLN A 159 7.14 -8.95 6.51
CA GLN A 159 8.22 -7.95 6.39
C GLN A 159 8.48 -7.51 4.95
N HIS A 160 7.81 -8.15 4.00
CA HIS A 160 8.02 -7.94 2.57
C HIS A 160 6.67 -7.85 1.84
N GLU A 161 6.70 -7.23 0.67
CA GLU A 161 5.58 -7.21 -0.29
C GLU A 161 6.03 -7.91 -1.57
N LEU A 162 5.23 -8.85 -2.06
CA LEU A 162 5.35 -9.38 -3.41
C LEU A 162 4.65 -8.40 -4.36
N VAL A 163 5.39 -7.86 -5.32
CA VAL A 163 4.94 -6.83 -6.25
C VAL A 163 4.97 -7.38 -7.66
N PHE A 164 3.86 -7.23 -8.39
CA PHE A 164 3.78 -7.60 -9.80
C PHE A 164 2.81 -6.67 -10.56
N LYS A 165 3.05 -6.48 -11.85
CA LYS A 165 2.16 -5.67 -12.70
C LYS A 165 1.03 -6.54 -13.23
N ALA A 166 -0.21 -6.15 -12.92
CA ALA A 166 -1.41 -6.79 -13.43
C ALA A 166 -2.11 -5.90 -14.45
N SER A 167 -2.62 -6.49 -15.54
CA SER A 167 -3.47 -5.81 -16.53
C SER A 167 -4.84 -6.48 -16.55
N VAL A 168 -5.89 -5.74 -16.21
CA VAL A 168 -7.23 -6.31 -15.94
C VAL A 168 -8.30 -5.54 -16.70
N ASN A 169 -9.09 -6.25 -17.52
CA ASN A 169 -10.27 -5.67 -18.15
C ASN A 169 -11.45 -5.61 -17.16
N LYS A 170 -11.90 -6.76 -16.65
CA LYS A 170 -12.97 -6.85 -15.62
C LYS A 170 -12.58 -7.70 -14.44
N ILE A 171 -12.38 -9.00 -14.65
CA ILE A 171 -11.89 -9.92 -13.63
C ILE A 171 -10.66 -10.61 -14.21
N ALA A 172 -9.64 -10.79 -13.38
CA ALA A 172 -8.47 -11.61 -13.69
C ALA A 172 -7.90 -12.23 -12.43
N SER A 173 -7.46 -13.47 -12.53
CA SER A 173 -6.81 -14.22 -11.45
C SER A 173 -5.32 -14.40 -11.71
N TYR A 174 -4.53 -14.22 -10.65
CA TYR A 174 -3.10 -14.47 -10.63
C TYR A 174 -2.79 -15.49 -9.55
N TYR A 175 -1.88 -16.40 -9.82
CA TYR A 175 -1.56 -17.52 -8.94
C TYR A 175 -0.16 -17.33 -8.39
N ILE A 176 -0.06 -17.27 -7.06
CA ILE A 176 1.19 -17.17 -6.32
C ILE A 176 1.54 -18.57 -5.81
N LYS A 177 2.76 -19.00 -6.09
CA LYS A 177 3.29 -20.27 -5.59
C LYS A 177 4.68 -20.05 -5.00
N LYS A 178 4.95 -20.67 -3.86
CA LYS A 178 6.29 -20.70 -3.29
C LYS A 178 7.17 -21.62 -4.13
N VAL A 179 8.41 -21.17 -4.39
CA VAL A 179 9.41 -21.97 -5.10
C VAL A 179 10.63 -22.17 -4.22
N ASP A 180 11.15 -23.40 -4.20
CA ASP A 180 12.41 -23.67 -3.52
C ASP A 180 13.54 -22.87 -4.20
N LYS A 181 14.53 -22.43 -3.42
CA LYS A 181 15.76 -21.85 -3.99
C LYS A 181 16.41 -22.92 -4.87
N VAL A 182 16.27 -22.79 -6.18
CA VAL A 182 17.24 -23.41 -7.09
C VAL A 182 18.53 -22.63 -6.88
N GLU A 183 19.62 -23.31 -6.53
CA GLU A 183 20.97 -22.73 -6.52
C GLU A 183 21.30 -22.22 -7.93
N SER A 184 20.89 -20.99 -8.24
CA SER A 184 21.40 -20.27 -9.39
C SER A 184 22.86 -19.96 -9.07
N LYS A 185 23.76 -20.67 -9.75
CA LYS A 185 25.20 -20.41 -9.79
C LYS A 185 25.43 -18.91 -9.78
N GLU A 186 26.15 -18.43 -8.77
CA GLU A 186 26.60 -17.04 -8.66
C GLU A 186 27.15 -16.57 -10.01
N ILE A 187 26.46 -15.62 -10.64
CA ILE A 187 27.07 -14.80 -11.67
C ILE A 187 28.01 -13.88 -10.89
N VAL A 188 29.29 -14.25 -10.88
CA VAL A 188 30.38 -13.47 -10.30
C VAL A 188 30.44 -12.13 -11.03
N LEU A 189 29.83 -11.09 -10.47
CA LEU A 189 30.15 -9.72 -10.80
C LEU A 189 31.55 -9.39 -10.23
N PRO A 190 32.38 -8.62 -10.96
CA PRO A 190 33.78 -8.42 -10.61
C PRO A 190 33.92 -7.73 -9.25
N LYS A 191 34.80 -8.28 -8.40
CA LYS A 191 35.16 -7.74 -7.08
C LYS A 191 35.77 -6.34 -7.24
N ALA A 192 34.96 -5.30 -7.00
CA ALA A 192 35.47 -3.94 -6.75
C ALA A 192 35.85 -3.79 -5.26
N ALA A 193 36.88 -2.99 -5.01
CA ALA A 193 37.62 -2.94 -3.76
C ALA A 193 36.79 -2.45 -2.56
N LYS A 194 36.83 -3.21 -1.46
CA LYS A 194 36.21 -2.86 -0.17
C LYS A 194 36.91 -1.63 0.43
N LYS A 195 36.17 -0.55 0.65
CA LYS A 195 36.55 0.51 1.60
C LYS A 195 35.47 0.62 2.67
N SER A 196 35.86 0.34 3.92
CA SER A 196 35.01 0.55 5.09
C SER A 196 35.07 2.02 5.51
N VAL A 197 33.92 2.69 5.51
CA VAL A 197 33.77 4.00 6.17
C VAL A 197 33.27 3.74 7.59
N LYS A 198 34.09 4.07 8.59
CA LYS A 198 33.66 4.12 9.99
C LYS A 198 33.02 5.49 10.23
N GLN A 199 31.72 5.55 10.49
CA GLN A 199 31.12 6.71 11.15
C GLN A 199 30.90 6.40 12.63
N ASN A 200 31.27 7.36 13.48
CA ASN A 200 31.11 7.29 14.93
C ASN A 200 29.67 7.65 15.31
N GLU A 201 28.87 6.66 15.69
CA GLU A 201 27.54 6.89 16.28
C GLU A 201 27.67 7.46 17.70
N LYS A 202 27.00 8.59 17.96
CA LYS A 202 26.69 9.00 19.34
C LYS A 202 25.55 8.12 19.84
N ASN A 203 25.80 7.40 20.93
CA ASN A 203 24.87 6.50 21.61
C ASN A 203 23.50 7.14 21.86
N LEU A 204 22.51 6.76 21.05
CA LEU A 204 21.10 6.80 21.43
C LEU A 204 20.67 5.34 21.58
N GLU A 205 20.27 4.92 22.80
CA GLU A 205 19.89 3.53 23.06
C GLU A 205 18.62 3.16 22.27
N VAL A 206 18.83 2.50 21.13
CA VAL A 206 17.77 1.91 20.33
C VAL A 206 17.09 0.81 21.16
N PRO A 207 15.76 0.90 21.41
CA PRO A 207 15.03 -0.14 22.13
C PRO A 207 15.21 -1.50 21.45
N GLN A 208 15.34 -2.57 22.24
CA GLN A 208 15.68 -3.90 21.73
C GLN A 208 14.77 -4.41 20.59
N ARG A 209 13.50 -3.97 20.55
CA ARG A 209 12.54 -4.29 19.48
C ARG A 209 12.93 -3.74 18.09
N PHE A 210 13.79 -2.72 18.03
CA PHE A 210 14.20 -2.07 16.79
C PHE A 210 15.62 -2.44 16.33
N LYS A 211 16.38 -3.23 17.08
CA LYS A 211 17.77 -3.59 16.72
C LYS A 211 17.88 -4.32 15.37
N LYS A 212 16.91 -5.18 15.05
CA LYS A 212 16.84 -5.91 13.78
C LYS A 212 16.42 -5.02 12.60
N VAL A 213 15.65 -3.96 12.87
CA VAL A 213 15.21 -2.97 11.88
C VAL A 213 16.34 -1.97 11.60
N HIS A 214 17.07 -1.55 12.63
CA HIS A 214 18.24 -0.68 12.50
C HIS A 214 19.35 -1.34 11.65
N SER A 215 19.49 -2.67 11.69
CA SER A 215 20.43 -3.38 10.82
C SER A 215 20.01 -3.42 9.34
N MET A 216 18.74 -3.16 9.01
CA MET A 216 18.27 -3.05 7.61
C MET A 216 18.55 -1.66 7.00
N GLN A 217 19.03 -0.69 7.80
CA GLN A 217 19.51 0.59 7.30
C GLN A 217 20.83 0.44 6.51
N ASN A 218 21.52 -0.68 6.69
CA ASN A 218 22.77 -1.04 6.01
C ASN A 218 22.52 -1.83 4.71
N VAL A 219 21.54 -1.43 3.90
CA VAL A 219 21.51 -1.87 2.49
C VAL A 219 22.54 -1.01 1.76
N GLU A 220 23.61 -1.62 1.27
CA GLU A 220 24.63 -0.94 0.48
C GLU A 220 23.98 -0.32 -0.76
N THR A 221 23.74 1.00 -0.72
CA THR A 221 23.39 1.77 -1.91
C THR A 221 24.67 2.03 -2.69
N HIS A 222 24.67 1.66 -3.97
CA HIS A 222 25.72 2.06 -4.91
C HIS A 222 25.52 3.53 -5.29
N ALA A 223 25.77 4.45 -4.36
CA ALA A 223 25.88 5.86 -4.67
C ALA A 223 27.37 6.20 -4.76
N ASP A 224 27.86 6.38 -5.99
CA ASP A 224 29.02 7.24 -6.22
C ASP A 224 28.70 8.63 -5.66
N ASP A 225 29.75 9.38 -5.30
CA ASP A 225 29.78 10.62 -4.49
C ASP A 225 29.07 11.85 -5.12
N ASP A 226 28.02 11.64 -5.89
CA ASP A 226 27.10 12.65 -6.41
C ASP A 226 25.90 12.76 -5.45
N SER A 227 25.55 13.99 -5.06
CA SER A 227 24.55 14.32 -4.04
C SER A 227 23.10 13.94 -4.38
N GLU A 228 22.86 13.08 -5.37
CA GLU A 228 21.55 12.82 -5.95
C GLU A 228 21.32 11.34 -6.23
N THR A 229 20.07 10.89 -6.08
CA THR A 229 19.58 9.58 -6.50
C THR A 229 18.64 9.78 -7.68
N VAL A 230 18.88 9.06 -8.77
CA VAL A 230 18.03 9.09 -9.96
C VAL A 230 17.20 7.82 -10.03
N VAL A 231 15.87 7.97 -10.04
CA VAL A 231 14.91 6.89 -10.26
C VAL A 231 14.25 7.12 -11.61
N GLN A 232 14.39 6.17 -12.53
CA GLN A 232 13.95 6.35 -13.91
C GLN A 232 13.19 5.13 -14.44
N THR A 233 12.08 5.40 -15.11
CA THR A 233 11.37 4.45 -15.98
C THR A 233 11.40 4.94 -17.43
N SER A 234 10.70 4.24 -18.33
CA SER A 234 10.50 4.69 -19.72
C SER A 234 9.67 5.98 -19.83
N GLU A 235 8.91 6.34 -18.79
CA GLU A 235 7.91 7.41 -18.80
C GLU A 235 8.32 8.63 -17.97
N ILE A 236 9.06 8.40 -16.88
CA ILE A 236 9.40 9.44 -15.90
C ILE A 236 10.81 9.24 -15.37
N LYS A 237 11.50 10.35 -15.14
CA LYS A 237 12.75 10.40 -14.39
C LYS A 237 12.58 11.35 -13.22
N LEU A 238 12.88 10.85 -12.03
CA LEU A 238 12.84 11.57 -10.77
C LEU A 238 14.28 11.71 -10.25
N VAL A 239 14.66 12.92 -9.87
CA VAL A 239 15.92 13.20 -9.20
C VAL A 239 15.60 13.56 -7.75
N ILE A 240 16.19 12.82 -6.83
CA ILE A 240 16.02 12.98 -5.39
C ILE A 240 17.34 13.48 -4.82
N ASP A 241 17.30 14.51 -3.99
CA ASP A 241 18.48 15.00 -3.28
C ASP A 241 18.85 14.02 -2.15
N ASN A 242 20.08 13.50 -2.15
CA ASN A 242 20.51 12.47 -1.19
C ASN A 242 20.69 13.01 0.23
N ASN A 243 20.86 14.33 0.40
CA ASN A 243 21.04 14.94 1.71
C ASN A 243 19.69 15.11 2.43
N THR A 244 18.65 15.46 1.68
CA THR A 244 17.30 15.75 2.21
C THR A 244 16.30 14.60 1.98
N GLY A 245 16.56 13.73 1.01
CA GLY A 245 15.61 12.71 0.54
C GLY A 245 14.42 13.29 -0.22
N ARG A 246 14.46 14.57 -0.60
CA ARG A 246 13.33 15.29 -1.23
C ARG A 246 13.44 15.29 -2.75
N LEU A 247 12.28 15.34 -3.41
CA LEU A 247 12.21 15.44 -4.86
C LEU A 247 12.77 16.79 -5.32
N LYS A 248 13.75 16.74 -6.22
CA LYS A 248 14.47 17.90 -6.76
C LYS A 248 14.12 18.20 -8.21
N THR A 249 13.89 17.19 -9.03
CA THR A 249 13.59 17.38 -10.45
C THR A 249 12.69 16.27 -10.96
N VAL A 250 11.75 16.65 -11.82
CA VAL A 250 10.90 15.71 -12.57
C VAL A 250 11.14 15.94 -14.05
N GLU A 251 11.41 14.87 -14.78
CA GLU A 251 11.49 14.88 -16.23
C GLU A 251 10.48 13.87 -16.81
N MET A 252 9.60 14.36 -17.68
CA MET A 252 8.54 13.58 -18.33
C MET A 252 8.31 14.09 -19.75
N ASN A 253 8.18 13.19 -20.72
CA ASN A 253 7.89 13.52 -22.12
C ASN A 253 8.83 14.59 -22.73
N GLY A 254 10.11 14.59 -22.33
CA GLY A 254 11.11 15.55 -22.79
C GLY A 254 11.02 16.94 -22.14
N VAL A 255 10.13 17.13 -21.16
CA VAL A 255 10.04 18.34 -20.33
C VAL A 255 10.71 18.04 -18.99
N SER A 256 11.61 18.93 -18.55
CA SER A 256 12.28 18.83 -17.26
C SER A 256 11.97 20.08 -16.42
N GLU A 257 11.51 19.86 -15.20
CA GLU A 257 11.15 20.90 -14.26
C GLU A 257 11.84 20.67 -12.91
N ALA A 258 12.43 21.73 -12.38
CA ALA A 258 12.95 21.75 -11.02
C ALA A 258 11.78 21.86 -10.03
N ILE A 259 11.77 20.98 -9.03
CA ILE A 259 10.73 20.92 -8.01
C ILE A 259 11.35 21.23 -6.65
N ASP A 260 10.69 22.10 -5.90
CA ASP A 260 11.00 22.35 -4.50
C ASP A 260 9.92 21.72 -3.62
N GLN A 261 10.23 20.56 -3.03
CA GLN A 261 9.34 19.87 -2.11
C GLN A 261 9.76 20.18 -0.68
N ASN A 262 8.84 20.68 0.15
CA ASN A 262 9.10 20.97 1.55
C ASN A 262 7.92 20.58 2.46
N PHE A 263 8.23 20.34 3.74
CA PHE A 263 7.24 20.12 4.79
C PHE A 263 7.32 21.26 5.81
N ALA A 264 6.16 21.77 6.24
CA ALA A 264 6.08 22.83 7.22
C ALA A 264 4.81 22.68 8.09
N ILE A 265 4.82 23.34 9.26
CA ILE A 265 3.72 23.34 10.20
C ILE A 265 3.23 24.77 10.41
N TYR A 266 1.89 24.93 10.43
CA TYR A 266 1.24 26.15 10.88
C TYR A 266 0.98 26.09 12.38
N GLU A 267 1.53 27.05 13.12
CA GLU A 267 1.22 27.23 14.53
C GLU A 267 -0.07 28.05 14.70
N THR A 268 -0.84 27.74 15.73
CA THR A 268 -2.18 28.31 15.95
C THR A 268 -2.52 28.31 17.44
N TYR A 269 -3.27 29.33 17.88
CA TYR A 269 -3.90 29.36 19.21
C TYR A 269 -5.41 29.09 19.21
N GLU A 270 -6.07 29.24 18.06
CA GLU A 270 -7.54 29.29 17.99
C GLU A 270 -8.14 28.46 16.85
N SER A 271 -7.32 27.79 16.04
CA SER A 271 -7.80 26.80 15.08
C SER A 271 -8.52 25.65 15.79
N GLY A 272 -9.50 25.09 15.11
CA GLY A 272 -10.24 23.91 15.56
C GLY A 272 -10.84 23.19 14.36
N ALA A 273 -11.79 22.27 14.61
CA ALA A 273 -12.39 21.44 13.55
C ALA A 273 -13.02 22.26 12.40
N TYR A 274 -13.54 23.46 12.69
CA TYR A 274 -14.23 24.30 11.71
C TYR A 274 -13.36 25.41 11.11
N VAL A 275 -12.34 25.86 11.83
CA VAL A 275 -11.65 27.11 11.52
C VAL A 275 -10.15 26.86 11.48
N PHE A 276 -9.54 27.23 10.36
CA PHE A 276 -8.10 27.35 10.25
C PHE A 276 -7.69 28.81 10.49
N ARG A 277 -7.05 29.07 11.64
CA ARG A 277 -6.57 30.38 12.08
C ARG A 277 -5.12 30.25 12.54
N GLN A 278 -4.19 30.41 11.61
CA GLN A 278 -2.76 30.46 11.92
C GLN A 278 -2.42 31.70 12.76
N LYS A 279 -1.30 31.63 13.50
CA LYS A 279 -0.75 32.79 14.20
C LYS A 279 -0.28 33.84 13.19
N GLU A 280 -0.76 35.06 13.32
CA GLU A 280 -0.29 36.20 12.52
C GLU A 280 1.21 36.45 12.81
N ASP A 281 1.98 36.79 11.78
CA ASP A 281 3.40 37.15 11.85
C ASP A 281 4.40 36.07 12.33
N VAL A 282 4.05 34.77 12.25
CA VAL A 282 5.04 33.68 12.38
C VAL A 282 5.24 33.00 11.04
N ASP A 283 6.50 33.00 10.57
CA ASP A 283 6.90 32.27 9.37
C ASP A 283 6.56 30.78 9.49
N LEU A 284 6.18 30.17 8.37
CA LEU A 284 6.01 28.73 8.24
C LEU A 284 7.20 28.00 8.88
N LYS A 285 6.91 27.18 9.90
CA LYS A 285 7.96 26.40 10.54
C LYS A 285 8.27 25.19 9.68
N PHE A 286 9.29 25.32 8.84
CA PHE A 286 9.79 24.22 8.03
C PHE A 286 10.32 23.10 8.93
N LEU A 287 9.96 21.87 8.57
CA LEU A 287 10.49 20.69 9.20
C LEU A 287 11.83 20.38 8.53
N GLU A 288 12.90 20.43 9.33
CA GLU A 288 14.21 19.93 8.93
C GLU A 288 14.22 18.40 8.98
N ASP A 289 14.92 17.79 8.03
CA ASP A 289 15.10 16.34 7.98
C ASP A 289 16.05 15.95 9.14
N LYS A 290 15.62 15.01 9.99
CA LYS A 290 16.42 14.46 11.11
C LYS A 290 17.02 13.12 10.74
#